data_AF-A0A954MH24-F1
#
_entry.id   AF-A0A954MH24-F1
#
_cell.length_a   1.000
_cell.length_b   1.000
_cell.length_c   1.000
_cell.angle_alpha   90.00
_cell.angle_beta   90.00
_cell.angle_gamma   90.00
#
_symmetry.space_group_name_H-M   'P 1'
#
loop_
_entity.id
_entity.type
_entity.pdbx_description
1 polymer ?
#
loop_
_entity_poly.entity_id
_entity_poly.type
_entity_poly.pdbx_seq_one_letter_code
_entity_poly.pdbx_strand_id
1 'polypeptide(L)'
;MKVSEITGLQEQRTVAWHEAGPASTEQGLLGLVELNHLENFLLWHEEDIARRDDLGPERVVQAKRRIDGHNQRRNDLIEKMDQHFVRELKPRTSGCSFNSETPGMMIDRLSILALKHYHMNEEANRADAT
;
A
#
# COMPACT_ATOMS: atom_id res chain seq x y z
N MET A 1 -18.94 1.55 4.34
CA MET A 1 -17.64 0.86 4.30
C MET A 1 -17.18 0.58 5.72
N LYS A 2 -16.95 -0.69 6.04
CA LYS A 2 -16.38 -1.17 7.29
C LYS A 2 -14.87 -1.35 7.10
N VAL A 3 -14.11 -1.18 8.18
CA VAL A 3 -12.65 -1.40 8.16
C VAL A 3 -12.30 -2.81 7.69
N SER A 4 -13.12 -3.82 8.04
CA SER A 4 -12.95 -5.20 7.60
C SER A 4 -12.99 -5.39 6.08
N GLU A 5 -13.71 -4.53 5.35
CA GLU A 5 -13.75 -4.58 3.88
C GLU A 5 -12.41 -4.10 3.29
N ILE A 6 -11.79 -3.08 3.90
CA ILE A 6 -10.49 -2.52 3.49
C ILE A 6 -9.37 -3.54 3.76
N THR A 7 -9.29 -4.05 4.98
CA THR A 7 -8.22 -4.99 5.35
C THR A 7 -8.38 -6.31 4.60
N GLY A 8 -9.61 -6.82 4.47
CA GLY A 8 -9.88 -8.01 3.68
C GLY A 8 -9.50 -7.86 2.21
N LEU A 9 -9.77 -6.70 1.59
CA LEU A 9 -9.33 -6.42 0.23
C LEU A 9 -7.81 -6.41 0.10
N GLN A 10 -7.10 -5.71 1.01
CA GLN A 10 -5.64 -5.62 0.99
C GLN A 10 -4.98 -7.00 1.18
N GLU A 11 -5.47 -7.80 2.12
CA GLU A 11 -5.00 -9.18 2.33
C GLU A 11 -5.23 -10.07 1.10
N GLN A 12 -6.44 -10.04 0.55
CA GLN A 12 -6.78 -10.83 -0.65
C GLN A 12 -5.93 -10.43 -1.86
N ARG A 13 -5.71 -9.13 -2.07
CA ARG A 13 -4.88 -8.62 -3.17
C ARG A 13 -3.41 -8.94 -2.99
N THR A 14 -2.91 -8.89 -1.75
CA THR A 14 -1.55 -9.34 -1.44
C THR A 14 -1.34 -10.77 -1.93
N VAL A 15 -2.22 -11.70 -1.58
CA VAL A 15 -2.11 -13.11 -2.03
C VAL A 15 -2.27 -13.21 -3.54
N ALA A 16 -3.39 -12.70 -4.08
CA ALA A 16 -3.73 -12.87 -5.50
C ALA A 16 -2.69 -12.29 -6.45
N TRP A 17 -2.06 -11.17 -6.10
CA TRP A 17 -1.06 -10.54 -6.96
C TRP A 17 0.31 -11.22 -6.92
N HIS A 18 0.65 -11.92 -5.83
CA HIS A 18 1.83 -12.79 -5.82
C HIS A 18 1.63 -14.03 -6.72
N GLU A 19 0.40 -14.53 -6.85
CA GLU A 19 0.10 -15.71 -7.66
C GLU A 19 -0.10 -15.39 -9.15
N ALA A 20 -0.89 -14.36 -9.47
CA ALA A 20 -1.37 -14.08 -10.83
C ALA A 20 -0.94 -12.71 -11.38
N GLY A 21 -0.24 -11.91 -10.57
CA GLY A 21 0.12 -10.53 -10.90
C GLY A 21 -1.00 -9.51 -10.63
N PRO A 22 -0.67 -8.21 -10.69
CA PRO A 22 -1.59 -7.15 -10.31
C PRO A 22 -2.72 -6.93 -11.33
N ALA A 23 -3.95 -6.94 -10.82
CA ALA A 23 -5.15 -6.50 -11.52
C ALA A 23 -6.03 -5.70 -10.56
N SER A 24 -6.60 -4.59 -11.04
CA SER A 24 -7.54 -3.75 -10.29
C SER A 24 -8.94 -3.94 -10.84
N THR A 25 -9.89 -4.21 -9.95
CA THR A 25 -11.29 -4.49 -10.30
C THR A 25 -12.27 -3.60 -9.54
N GLU A 26 -11.83 -2.93 -8.49
CA GLU A 26 -12.70 -2.13 -7.63
C GLU A 26 -12.93 -0.72 -8.18
N GLN A 27 -14.04 -0.10 -7.77
CA GLN A 27 -14.41 1.27 -8.15
C GLN A 27 -14.67 2.13 -6.91
N GLY A 28 -14.79 3.46 -7.13
CA GLY A 28 -15.05 4.40 -6.05
C GLY A 28 -13.94 4.41 -4.99
N LEU A 29 -14.33 4.47 -3.72
CA LEU A 29 -13.37 4.50 -2.61
C LEU A 29 -12.56 3.20 -2.51
N LEU A 30 -13.18 2.04 -2.70
CA LEU A 30 -12.44 0.76 -2.69
C LEU A 30 -11.47 0.66 -3.86
N GLY A 31 -11.80 1.25 -5.02
CA GLY A 31 -10.83 1.40 -6.12
C GLY A 31 -9.62 2.25 -5.73
N LEU A 32 -9.80 3.34 -4.98
CA LEU A 32 -8.67 4.13 -4.46
C LEU A 32 -7.82 3.35 -3.45
N VAL A 33 -8.47 2.58 -2.57
CA VAL A 33 -7.80 1.68 -1.61
C VAL A 33 -6.99 0.61 -2.35
N GLU A 34 -7.57 -0.02 -3.37
CA GLU A 34 -6.92 -1.05 -4.18
C GLU A 34 -5.71 -0.49 -4.93
N LEU A 35 -5.84 0.68 -5.55
CA LEU A 35 -4.73 1.35 -6.24
C LEU A 35 -3.64 1.78 -5.25
N ASN A 36 -3.99 2.28 -4.05
CA ASN A 36 -3.00 2.61 -3.02
C ASN A 36 -2.25 1.35 -2.57
N HIS A 37 -2.96 0.24 -2.41
CA HIS A 37 -2.36 -1.04 -2.09
C HIS A 37 -1.46 -1.56 -3.21
N LEU A 38 -1.84 -1.37 -4.47
CA LEU A 38 -1.01 -1.70 -5.63
C LEU A 38 0.29 -0.92 -5.65
N GLU A 39 0.27 0.39 -5.40
CA GLU A 39 1.50 1.18 -5.34
C GLU A 39 2.40 0.73 -4.20
N ASN A 40 1.84 0.36 -3.04
CA ASN A 40 2.62 -0.24 -1.94
C ASN A 40 3.19 -1.62 -2.30
N PHE A 41 2.41 -2.47 -2.98
CA PHE A 41 2.86 -3.79 -3.43
C PHE A 41 4.04 -3.67 -4.40
N LEU A 42 3.92 -2.81 -5.41
CA LEU A 42 4.99 -2.58 -6.39
C LEU A 42 6.22 -1.93 -5.74
N LEU A 43 6.00 -0.96 -4.84
CA LEU A 43 7.06 -0.34 -4.06
C LEU A 43 7.87 -1.38 -3.28
N TRP A 44 7.20 -2.33 -2.61
CA TRP A 44 7.85 -3.40 -1.86
C TRP A 44 8.84 -4.19 -2.74
N HIS A 45 8.40 -4.61 -3.92
CA HIS A 45 9.22 -5.40 -4.84
C HIS A 45 10.38 -4.59 -5.43
N GLU A 46 10.19 -3.31 -5.72
CA GLU A 46 11.28 -2.43 -6.17
C GLU A 46 12.29 -2.17 -5.03
N GLU A 47 11.84 -2.09 -3.77
CA GLU A 47 12.74 -2.03 -2.63
C GLU A 47 13.56 -3.33 -2.48
N ASP A 48 12.96 -4.51 -2.68
CA ASP A 48 13.69 -5.78 -2.67
C ASP A 48 14.77 -5.82 -3.75
N ILE A 49 14.49 -5.31 -4.96
CA ILE A 49 15.49 -5.15 -6.03
C ILE A 49 16.60 -4.18 -5.60
N ALA A 50 16.24 -3.05 -4.99
CA ALA A 50 17.21 -2.02 -4.59
C ALA A 50 18.12 -2.44 -3.42
N ARG A 51 17.69 -3.42 -2.61
CA ARG A 51 18.47 -3.98 -1.49
C ARG A 51 19.45 -5.08 -1.92
N ARG A 52 19.30 -5.63 -3.14
CA ARG A 52 20.20 -6.66 -3.68
C ARG A 52 21.51 -6.06 -4.20
N ASP A 53 22.62 -6.66 -3.79
CA ASP A 53 23.98 -6.31 -4.19
C ASP A 53 24.45 -7.06 -5.46
N ASP A 54 23.78 -8.16 -5.80
CA ASP A 54 24.13 -9.05 -6.92
C ASP A 54 23.52 -8.62 -8.28
N LEU A 55 22.65 -7.61 -8.32
CA LEU A 55 21.95 -7.17 -9.53
C LEU A 55 22.68 -6.09 -10.34
N GLY A 56 23.78 -5.56 -9.81
CA GLY A 56 24.56 -4.49 -10.44
C GLY A 56 23.95 -3.08 -10.29
N PRO A 57 24.78 -2.04 -10.44
CA PRO A 57 24.41 -0.67 -10.11
C PRO A 57 23.28 -0.11 -11.00
N GLU A 58 23.22 -0.48 -12.29
CA GLU A 58 22.19 0.01 -13.20
C GLU A 58 20.79 -0.44 -12.76
N ARG A 59 20.65 -1.70 -12.32
CA ARG A 59 19.37 -2.24 -11.83
C ARG A 59 18.93 -1.55 -10.54
N VAL A 60 19.85 -1.34 -9.60
CA VAL A 60 19.58 -0.61 -8.35
C VAL A 60 19.12 0.82 -8.62
N VAL A 61 19.77 1.53 -9.55
CA VAL A 61 19.38 2.91 -9.92
C VAL A 61 17.99 2.94 -10.55
N GLN A 62 17.67 1.99 -11.42
CA GLN A 62 16.33 1.88 -12.00
C GLN A 62 15.26 1.62 -10.93
N ALA A 63 15.53 0.71 -10.00
CA ALA A 63 14.63 0.42 -8.88
C ALA A 63 14.40 1.65 -8.00
N LYS A 64 15.46 2.40 -7.65
CA LYS A 64 15.33 3.66 -6.90
C LYS A 64 14.44 4.69 -7.60
N ARG A 65 14.57 4.85 -8.91
CA ARG A 65 13.68 5.77 -9.68
C ARG A 65 12.23 5.30 -9.66
N ARG A 66 11.99 3.99 -9.67
CA ARG A 66 10.64 3.43 -9.58
C ARG A 66 10.06 3.61 -8.18
N ILE A 67 10.85 3.36 -7.14
CA ILE A 67 10.52 3.64 -5.73
C ILE A 67 10.04 5.07 -5.56
N ASP A 68 10.77 6.05 -6.09
CA ASP A 68 10.38 7.46 -6.02
C ASP A 68 9.01 7.69 -6.69
N GLY A 69 8.78 7.09 -7.85
CA GLY A 69 7.51 7.17 -8.56
C GLY A 69 6.34 6.50 -7.83
N HIS A 70 6.55 5.32 -7.24
CA HIS A 70 5.54 4.61 -6.46
C HIS A 70 5.20 5.38 -5.17
N ASN A 71 6.21 5.93 -4.48
CA ASN A 71 6.02 6.78 -3.31
C ASN A 71 5.16 8.00 -3.63
N GLN A 72 5.39 8.67 -4.77
CA GLN A 72 4.59 9.81 -5.18
C GLN A 72 3.14 9.40 -5.46
N ARG A 73 2.91 8.37 -6.28
CA ARG A 73 1.56 7.90 -6.61
C ARG A 73 0.79 7.42 -5.38
N ARG A 74 1.47 6.75 -4.44
CA ARG A 74 0.89 6.36 -3.14
C ARG A 74 0.39 7.59 -2.37
N ASN A 75 1.21 8.64 -2.26
CA ASN A 75 0.82 9.88 -1.59
C ASN A 75 -0.36 10.58 -2.29
N ASP A 76 -0.36 10.61 -3.62
CA ASP A 76 -1.47 11.17 -4.40
C ASP A 76 -2.79 10.41 -4.14
N LEU A 77 -2.71 9.09 -3.95
CA LEU A 77 -3.86 8.24 -3.63
C LEU A 77 -4.35 8.45 -2.19
N ILE A 78 -3.44 8.65 -1.24
CA ILE A 78 -3.79 9.05 0.14
C ILE A 78 -4.59 10.36 0.10
N GLU A 79 -4.11 11.37 -0.62
CA GLU A 79 -4.82 12.65 -0.73
C GLU A 79 -6.19 12.49 -1.39
N LYS A 80 -6.30 11.68 -2.45
CA LYS A 80 -7.59 11.40 -3.10
C LYS A 80 -8.60 10.73 -2.15
N MET A 81 -8.14 9.81 -1.30
CA MET A 81 -8.99 9.20 -0.26
C MET A 81 -9.43 10.24 0.77
N ASP A 82 -8.52 11.08 1.24
CA ASP A 82 -8.85 12.16 2.19
C ASP A 82 -9.84 13.16 1.61
N GLN A 83 -9.66 13.58 0.36
CA GLN A 83 -10.60 14.45 -0.35
C GLN A 83 -11.98 13.78 -0.48
N HIS A 84 -12.04 12.46 -0.71
CA HIS A 84 -13.30 11.72 -0.72
C HIS A 84 -13.99 11.80 0.66
N PHE A 85 -13.27 11.53 1.75
CA PHE A 85 -13.84 11.63 3.10
C PHE A 85 -14.31 13.04 3.47
N VAL A 86 -13.56 14.07 3.08
CA VAL A 86 -13.99 15.47 3.30
C VAL A 86 -15.30 15.78 2.57
N ARG A 87 -15.45 15.33 1.31
CA ARG A 87 -16.67 15.54 0.52
C ARG A 87 -17.89 14.83 1.12
N GLU A 88 -17.71 13.58 1.55
CA GLU A 88 -18.79 12.75 2.09
C GLU A 88 -19.18 13.18 3.52
N LEU A 89 -18.20 13.36 4.40
CA LEU A 89 -18.44 13.59 5.83
C LEU A 89 -18.65 15.05 6.20
N LYS A 90 -18.21 16.00 5.35
CA LYS A 90 -18.30 17.45 5.57
C LYS A 90 -17.88 17.84 7.00
N PRO A 91 -16.64 17.49 7.40
CA PRO A 91 -16.19 17.67 8.78
C PRO A 91 -16.21 19.14 9.19
N ARG A 92 -16.37 19.39 10.49
CA ARG A 92 -16.28 20.75 11.05
C ARG A 92 -14.86 21.28 10.85
N THR A 93 -14.76 22.56 10.52
CA THR A 93 -13.47 23.24 10.28
C THR A 93 -12.85 23.82 11.56
N SER A 94 -13.59 23.82 12.68
CA SER A 94 -13.14 24.34 13.96
C SER A 94 -13.75 23.58 15.14
N GLY A 95 -13.13 23.68 16.31
CA GLY A 95 -13.59 23.02 17.53
C GLY A 95 -13.40 21.50 17.54
N CYS A 96 -12.55 20.97 16.65
CA CYS A 96 -12.17 19.57 16.61
C CYS A 96 -10.74 19.38 17.12
N SER A 97 -10.48 18.24 17.76
CA SER A 97 -9.13 17.82 18.12
C SER A 97 -8.29 17.54 16.86
N PHE A 98 -7.00 17.88 16.93
CA PHE A 98 -6.05 17.51 15.89
C PHE A 98 -5.65 16.04 16.04
N ASN A 99 -5.57 15.33 14.92
CA ASN A 99 -5.01 13.98 14.84
C ASN A 99 -3.69 14.04 14.05
N SER A 100 -2.76 13.14 14.35
CA SER A 100 -1.45 13.06 13.67
C SER A 100 -1.50 12.41 12.29
N GLU A 101 -2.56 11.67 11.99
CA GLU A 101 -2.75 10.93 10.73
C GLU A 101 -4.14 11.23 10.16
N THR A 102 -4.21 11.32 8.83
CA THR A 102 -5.48 11.41 8.11
C THR A 102 -6.08 10.02 7.89
N PRO A 103 -7.39 9.89 7.60
CA PRO A 103 -7.98 8.59 7.26
C PRO A 103 -7.26 7.88 6.10
N GLY A 104 -6.84 8.60 5.06
CA GLY A 104 -6.06 8.05 3.96
C GLY A 104 -4.70 7.50 4.42
N MET A 105 -3.99 8.20 5.31
CA MET A 105 -2.75 7.71 5.91
C MET A 105 -2.98 6.43 6.73
N MET A 106 -4.07 6.36 7.50
CA MET A 106 -4.39 5.16 8.28
C MET A 106 -4.65 3.94 7.37
N ILE A 107 -5.36 4.13 6.25
CA ILE A 107 -5.61 3.08 5.26
C ILE A 107 -4.31 2.61 4.60
N ASP A 108 -3.42 3.54 4.26
CA ASP A 108 -2.10 3.22 3.70
C ASP A 108 -1.25 2.37 4.65
N ARG A 109 -1.28 2.71 5.95
CA ARG A 109 -0.60 1.91 6.98
C ARG A 109 -1.16 0.49 7.08
N LEU A 110 -2.48 0.32 6.95
CA LEU A 110 -3.10 -1.01 6.91
C LEU A 110 -2.61 -1.81 5.70
N SER A 111 -2.47 -1.16 4.54
CA SER A 111 -1.89 -1.79 3.34
C SER A 111 -0.46 -2.28 3.58
N ILE A 112 0.39 -1.45 4.20
CA ILE A 112 1.77 -1.84 4.54
C ILE A 112 1.79 -2.99 5.54
N LEU A 113 0.89 -2.99 6.54
CA LEU A 113 0.78 -4.08 7.51
C LEU A 113 0.32 -5.39 6.87
N ALA A 114 -0.61 -5.35 5.91
CA ALA A 114 -1.04 -6.53 5.16
C ALA A 114 0.12 -7.18 4.39
N LEU A 115 0.91 -6.38 3.66
CA LEU A 115 2.12 -6.85 2.95
C LEU A 115 3.14 -7.45 3.93
N LYS A 116 3.43 -6.73 5.03
CA LYS A 116 4.35 -7.22 6.06
C LYS A 116 3.90 -8.53 6.66
N HIS A 117 2.62 -8.64 7.01
CA HIS A 117 2.06 -9.86 7.58
C HIS A 117 2.25 -11.05 6.63
N TYR A 118 1.93 -10.87 5.34
CA TYR A 118 2.15 -11.91 4.32
C TYR A 118 3.62 -12.32 4.24
N HIS A 119 4.54 -11.38 4.02
CA HIS A 119 5.96 -11.70 3.86
C HIS A 119 6.62 -12.24 5.14
N MET A 120 6.17 -11.80 6.33
CA MET A 120 6.63 -12.37 7.61
C MET A 120 6.14 -13.81 7.78
N ASN A 121 4.91 -14.12 7.37
CA ASN A 121 4.41 -15.49 7.39
C ASN A 121 5.19 -16.39 6.41
N GLU A 122 5.49 -15.89 5.21
CA GLU A 122 6.34 -16.62 4.25
C GLU A 122 7.72 -16.91 4.84
N GLU A 123 8.37 -15.91 5.44
CA GLU A 123 9.70 -16.07 6.07
C GLU A 123 9.67 -17.06 7.23
N ALA A 124 8.67 -16.97 8.12
CA ALA A 124 8.54 -17.84 9.28
C ALA A 124 8.28 -19.31 8.92
N ASN A 125 7.70 -19.57 7.74
CA ASN A 125 7.41 -20.92 7.26
C ASN A 125 8.47 -21.46 6.29
N ARG A 126 9.57 -20.73 6.05
CA ARG A 126 10.66 -21.28 5.23
C ARG A 126 11.32 -22.47 5.92
N ALA A 127 11.71 -23.46 5.13
CA ALA A 127 12.31 -24.71 5.63
C ALA A 127 13.68 -24.50 6.32
N ASP A 128 14.35 -23.38 6.02
CA ASP A 128 15.62 -22.96 6.61
C ASP A 128 15.48 -21.96 7.76
N ALA A 129 14.26 -21.54 8.10
CA ALA A 129 14.00 -20.72 9.28
C ALA A 129 14.28 -21.57 10.54
N THR A 130 15.35 -21.23 11.26
CA THR A 130 15.79 -21.89 12.51
C THR A 130 15.82 -20.91 13.68
#